data_AF-A0A7I7ZPX5-F1
#
_entry.id   AF-A0A7I7ZPX5-F1
#
_cell.length_a   1.000
_cell.length_b   1.000
_cell.length_c   1.000
_cell.angle_alpha   90.00
_cell.angle_beta   90.00
_cell.angle_gamma   90.00
#
_symmetry.space_group_name_H-M   'P 1'
#
loop_
_entity.id
_entity.type
_entity.pdbx_description
1 polymer ?
#
loop_
_entity_poly.entity_id
_entity_poly.type
_entity_poly.pdbx_seq_one_letter_code
_entity_poly.pdbx_strand_id
1 'polypeptide(L)'
;MKAMITEQQDEHSWQFVFLGASIDSVKVAGSLGISADAAMDFVAEAAPMAMERLGAYTASMRSVGHARFSDEDRAVSRGESN
;
A
#
# COMPACT_ATOMS: atom_id res chain seq x y z
N MET A 1 17.18 4.87 5.39
CA MET A 1 16.01 4.05 5.01
C MET A 1 15.63 4.23 3.54
N LYS A 2 15.33 5.46 3.07
CA LYS A 2 15.02 5.72 1.65
C LYS A 2 16.02 5.12 0.66
N ALA A 3 17.32 5.36 0.88
CA ALA A 3 18.38 4.83 0.01
C ALA A 3 18.35 3.29 -0.09
N MET A 4 18.11 2.58 1.01
CA MET A 4 18.00 1.13 1.01
C MET A 4 16.75 0.66 0.25
N ILE A 5 15.61 1.34 0.40
CA ILE A 5 14.40 0.99 -0.37
C ILE A 5 14.67 1.13 -1.87
N THR A 6 15.30 2.22 -2.29
CA THR A 6 15.66 2.44 -3.69
C THR A 6 16.65 1.40 -4.20
N GLU A 7 17.72 1.13 -3.46
CA GLU A 7 18.71 0.09 -3.80
C GLU A 7 18.06 -1.29 -3.98
N GLN A 8 17.20 -1.71 -3.04
CA GLN A 8 16.49 -2.98 -3.15
C GLN A 8 15.50 -3.02 -4.33
N GLN A 9 14.88 -1.88 -4.68
CA GLN A 9 14.00 -1.77 -5.85
C GLN A 9 14.81 -1.91 -7.15
N ASP A 10 15.94 -1.23 -7.26
CA ASP A 10 16.74 -1.17 -8.48
C ASP A 10 17.55 -2.46 -8.71
N GLU A 11 18.20 -2.97 -7.67
CA GLU A 11 19.10 -4.14 -7.77
C GLU A 11 18.37 -5.48 -7.70
N HIS A 12 17.25 -5.52 -6.98
CA HIS A 12 16.54 -6.77 -6.69
C HIS A 12 15.08 -6.75 -7.12
N SER A 13 14.61 -5.68 -7.79
CA SER A 13 13.23 -5.54 -8.24
C SER A 13 12.20 -5.70 -7.11
N TRP A 14 12.59 -5.40 -5.87
CA TRP A 14 11.68 -5.51 -4.73
C TRP A 14 10.52 -4.54 -4.86
N GLN A 15 9.36 -4.95 -4.38
CA GLN A 15 8.17 -4.10 -4.28
C GLN A 15 7.86 -3.88 -2.82
N PHE A 16 7.69 -2.61 -2.44
CA PHE A 16 7.35 -2.24 -1.08
C PHE A 16 5.92 -1.73 -1.03
N VAL A 17 5.16 -2.25 -0.07
CA VAL A 17 3.79 -1.82 0.22
C VAL A 17 3.70 -1.50 1.70
N PHE A 18 3.06 -0.38 2.05
CA PHE A 18 2.88 0.07 3.42
C PHE A 18 1.40 0.08 3.80
N LEU A 19 1.06 -0.68 4.84
CA LEU A 19 -0.27 -0.74 5.44
C LEU A 19 -0.17 -0.30 6.89
N GLY A 20 -0.95 0.71 7.26
CA GLY A 20 -0.96 1.26 8.62
C GLY A 20 -2.36 1.29 9.21
N ALA A 21 -2.50 0.82 10.44
CA ALA A 21 -3.76 0.86 11.16
C ALA A 21 -3.94 2.23 11.84
N SER A 22 -5.00 2.95 11.49
CA SER A 22 -5.41 4.20 12.16
C SER A 22 -4.33 5.29 12.20
N ILE A 23 -3.45 5.34 11.20
CA ILE A 23 -2.38 6.34 11.05
C ILE A 23 -2.40 6.93 9.64
N ASP A 24 -1.72 8.07 9.45
CA ASP A 24 -1.44 8.60 8.10
C ASP A 24 -0.35 7.76 7.41
N SER A 25 -0.78 6.65 6.83
CA SER A 25 0.09 5.69 6.15
C SER A 25 0.85 6.30 4.97
N VAL A 26 0.23 7.22 4.21
CA VAL A 26 0.86 7.84 3.05
C VAL A 26 2.03 8.73 3.50
N LYS A 27 1.83 9.53 4.54
CA LYS A 27 2.89 10.37 5.10
C LYS A 27 4.04 9.54 5.67
N VAL A 28 3.74 8.48 6.42
CA VAL A 28 4.78 7.61 6.99
C VAL A 28 5.53 6.88 5.88
N ALA A 29 4.84 6.27 4.92
CA ALA A 29 5.42 5.62 3.75
C ALA A 29 6.37 6.55 2.97
N GLY A 30 5.95 7.79 2.71
CA GLY A 30 6.78 8.78 2.03
C GLY A 30 8.04 9.17 2.80
N SER A 31 8.01 9.14 4.14
CA SER A 31 9.20 9.33 4.98
C SER A 31 10.19 8.16 4.86
N LEU A 32 9.70 6.96 4.56
CA LEU A 32 10.50 5.75 4.38
C LEU A 32 11.03 5.60 2.96
N GLY A 33 10.39 6.23 1.96
CA GLY A 33 10.73 6.13 0.54
C GLY A 33 9.77 5.28 -0.28
N ILE A 34 8.61 4.93 0.29
CA ILE A 34 7.57 4.14 -0.37
C ILE A 34 6.57 5.10 -1.03
N SER A 35 6.17 4.80 -2.27
CA SER A 35 5.20 5.61 -3.01
C SER A 35 3.84 5.65 -2.32
N ALA A 36 3.13 6.78 -2.44
CA ALA A 36 1.74 6.91 -2.01
C ALA A 36 0.80 5.90 -2.71
N ASP A 37 1.14 5.50 -3.94
CA ASP A 37 0.40 4.48 -4.69
C ASP A 37 0.45 3.11 -4.01
N ALA A 38 1.52 2.83 -3.27
CA ALA A 38 1.75 1.59 -2.53
C ALA A 38 1.50 1.76 -1.02
N ALA A 39 0.79 2.80 -0.61
CA ALA A 39 0.46 3.07 0.78
C ALA A 39 -1.05 3.23 1.00
N MET A 40 -1.55 2.56 2.03
CA MET A 40 -2.94 2.63 2.44
C MET A 40 -3.08 2.53 3.96
N ASP A 41 -3.97 3.33 4.51
CA ASP A 41 -4.40 3.25 5.89
C ASP A 41 -5.70 2.44 6.02
N PHE A 42 -5.88 1.80 7.17
CA PHE A 42 -7.10 1.06 7.47
C PHE A 42 -7.53 1.25 8.93
N VAL A 43 -8.83 1.09 9.18
CA VAL A 43 -9.39 1.01 10.55
C VAL A 43 -9.49 -0.45 10.98
N ALA A 44 -9.46 -0.71 12.29
CA ALA A 44 -9.38 -2.07 12.83
C ALA A 44 -10.51 -2.98 12.33
N GLU A 45 -11.71 -2.42 12.21
CA GLU A 45 -12.93 -3.08 11.75
C GLU A 45 -12.84 -3.50 10.28
N ALA A 46 -12.10 -2.73 9.47
CA ALA A 46 -11.92 -2.97 8.04
C ALA A 46 -10.61 -3.71 7.72
N ALA A 47 -9.90 -4.23 8.71
CA ALA A 47 -8.67 -4.99 8.50
C ALA A 47 -8.83 -6.16 7.51
N PRO A 48 -9.92 -6.96 7.52
CA PRO A 48 -10.12 -8.00 6.52
C PRO A 48 -10.22 -7.44 5.09
N MET A 49 -10.92 -6.32 4.91
CA MET A 49 -11.07 -5.67 3.61
C MET A 49 -9.74 -5.10 3.13
N ALA A 50 -8.94 -4.50 4.02
CA ALA A 50 -7.60 -4.03 3.71
C ALA A 50 -6.68 -5.18 3.21
N MET A 51 -6.79 -6.37 3.80
CA MET A 51 -6.05 -7.56 3.34
C MET A 51 -6.54 -8.05 1.97
N GLU A 52 -7.84 -8.00 1.70
CA GLU A 52 -8.40 -8.29 0.38
C GLU A 52 -7.83 -7.32 -0.68
N ARG A 53 -7.79 -6.02 -0.38
CA ARG A 53 -7.25 -5.01 -1.30
C ARG A 53 -5.74 -5.14 -1.51
N LEU A 54 -4.99 -5.53 -0.49
CA LEU A 54 -3.59 -5.92 -0.65
C LEU A 54 -3.44 -7.12 -1.60
N GLY A 55 -4.35 -8.10 -1.51
CA GLY A 55 -4.40 -9.24 -2.42
C GLY A 55 -4.64 -8.81 -3.87
N ALA A 56 -5.62 -7.94 -4.11
CA ALA A 56 -5.91 -7.37 -5.42
C ALA A 56 -4.73 -6.56 -5.98
N TYR A 57 -4.13 -5.69 -5.17
CA TYR A 57 -2.91 -4.95 -5.51
C TYR A 57 -1.79 -5.89 -5.96
N THR A 58 -1.55 -6.96 -5.19
CA THR A 58 -0.49 -7.94 -5.48
C THR A 58 -0.77 -8.70 -6.77
N ALA A 59 -2.04 -9.04 -7.04
CA ALA A 59 -2.43 -9.68 -8.29
C ALA A 59 -2.20 -8.77 -9.50
N SER A 60 -2.57 -7.49 -9.42
CA SER A 60 -2.30 -6.50 -10.47
C SER A 60 -0.80 -6.30 -10.69
N MET A 61 -0.03 -6.20 -9.60
CA MET A 61 1.43 -6.05 -9.69
C MET A 61 2.07 -7.22 -10.45
N ARG A 62 1.58 -8.45 -10.23
CA ARG A 62 2.05 -9.64 -10.93
C ARG A 62 1.62 -9.71 -12.39
N SER A 63 0.49 -9.10 -12.75
CA SER A 63 -0.05 -9.18 -14.11
C SER A 63 0.50 -8.11 -15.04
N VAL A 64 0.61 -6.86 -14.57
CA VAL A 64 1.01 -5.70 -15.40
C VAL A 64 2.30 -5.02 -14.99
N GLY A 65 2.95 -5.49 -13.91
CA GLY A 65 4.22 -4.92 -13.44
C GLY A 65 4.08 -3.56 -12.76
N HIS A 66 2.86 -3.11 -12.48
CA HIS A 66 2.56 -1.95 -11.64
C HIS A 66 1.21 -2.13 -10.94
N ALA A 67 1.04 -1.49 -9.79
CA ALA A 67 -0.24 -1.45 -9.09
C ALA A 67 -0.33 -0.17 -8.25
N ARG A 68 -1.54 0.25 -7.93
CA ARG A 68 -1.80 1.34 -6.99
C ARG A 68 -3.05 1.02 -6.20
N PHE A 69 -3.11 1.45 -4.94
CA PHE A 69 -4.38 1.51 -4.23
C PHE A 69 -5.24 2.62 -4.83
N SER A 70 -6.45 2.26 -5.23
CA SER A 70 -7.45 3.23 -5.70
C SER A 70 -8.05 4.00 -4.52
N ASP A 71 -8.75 5.09 -4.83
CA ASP A 71 -9.47 5.84 -3.79
C ASP A 71 -10.61 5.01 -3.19
N GLU A 72 -11.20 4.10 -3.97
CA GLU A 72 -12.17 3.13 -3.49
C GLU A 72 -11.52 2.15 -2.50
N ASP A 73 -10.35 1.59 -2.82
CA ASP A 73 -9.64 0.68 -1.90
C ASP A 73 -9.34 1.36 -0.56
N ARG A 74 -8.99 2.66 -0.60
CA ARG A 74 -8.74 3.46 0.61
C ARG A 74 -10.03 3.74 1.39
N ALA A 75 -11.12 4.12 0.72
CA ALA A 75 -12.41 4.36 1.37
C ALA A 75 -12.93 3.09 2.08
N VAL A 76 -12.88 1.96 1.37
CA VAL A 76 -13.26 0.64 1.87
C VAL A 76 -12.46 0.27 3.12
N SER A 77 -11.14 0.49 3.09
CA SER A 77 -10.24 0.17 4.20
C SER A 77 -10.40 1.11 5.40
N ARG A 78 -11.00 2.29 5.22
CA ARG A 78 -11.36 3.23 6.29
C ARG A 78 -12.75 2.97 6.89
N GLY A 79 -13.48 1.97 6.39
CA GLY A 79 -14.86 1.72 6.80
C GLY A 79 -15.87 2.69 6.19
N GLU A 80 -15.50 3.38 5.11
CA GLU A 80 -16.36 4.32 4.38
C GLU A 80 -17.17 3.61 3.27
N SER A 81 -17.17 2.27 3.24
CA SER A 81 -18.07 1.48 2.38
C SER A 81 -19.51 1.61 2.86
N ASN A 82 -20.32 2.31 2.08
CA ASN A 82 -21.78 2.40 2.23
C ASN A 82 -22.49 1.10 1.88
#